data_AF-A0A4Q3T7W7-F1
#
_entry.id   AF-A0A4Q3T7W7-F1
#
_cell.length_a   1.000
_cell.length_b   1.000
_cell.length_c   1.000
_cell.angle_alpha   90.00
_cell.angle_beta   90.00
_cell.angle_gamma   90.00
#
_symmetry.space_group_name_H-M   'P 1'
#
loop_
_entity.id
_entity.type
_entity.pdbx_description
1 polymer ?
#
loop_
_entity_poly.entity_id
_entity_poly.type
_entity_poly.pdbx_seq_one_letter_code
_entity_poly.pdbx_strand_id
1 'polypeptide(L)'
;MSTIAATAHSAPAKAPGRSIAAWWQALPLTAVFALFFLVPLALILMVSFWDFNEYELLPAFTFKNYVSIFEGCGASLGSSDLCVTFKTYLSTFKFSFLVWAITLVTGFAVSYFLAFYVRSSGVQTLLFILCTIPFWTSNVIRMISWVPLLGRNGLVNQSLVGAGIVDTPIEWLLFSDFSVVLAFVHLYTMFMIVPIFNSM
;
A
#
# COMPACT_ATOMS: atom_id res chain seq x y z
N MET A 1 -36.11 -32.49 45.15
CA MET A 1 -34.69 -32.24 45.46
C MET A 1 -33.86 -32.73 44.28
N SER A 2 -33.54 -31.83 43.35
CA SER A 2 -32.63 -32.13 42.23
C SER A 2 -31.38 -31.28 42.46
N THR A 3 -30.26 -31.95 42.71
CA THR A 3 -28.97 -31.37 43.06
C THR A 3 -28.30 -30.85 41.80
N ILE A 4 -28.04 -29.54 41.76
CA ILE A 4 -27.31 -28.85 40.70
C ILE A 4 -25.86 -29.36 40.71
N ALA A 5 -25.46 -30.08 39.67
CA ALA A 5 -24.06 -30.44 39.44
C ALA A 5 -23.31 -29.20 38.97
N ALA A 6 -22.41 -28.68 39.82
CA ALA A 6 -21.52 -27.60 39.49
C ALA A 6 -20.52 -28.04 38.41
N THR A 7 -20.55 -27.40 37.26
CA THR A 7 -19.58 -27.57 36.17
C THR A 7 -18.23 -26.99 36.61
N ALA A 8 -17.25 -27.87 36.83
CA ALA A 8 -15.88 -27.45 37.10
C ALA A 8 -15.30 -26.76 35.84
N HIS A 9 -15.14 -25.44 35.91
CA HIS A 9 -14.34 -24.69 34.94
C HIS A 9 -12.88 -25.16 35.05
N SER A 10 -12.37 -25.82 34.02
CA SER A 10 -10.94 -26.12 33.89
C SER A 10 -10.16 -24.81 33.82
N ALA A 11 -9.12 -24.69 34.65
CA ALA A 11 -8.25 -23.53 34.65
C ALA A 11 -7.59 -23.34 33.27
N PRO A 12 -7.41 -22.09 32.78
CA PRO A 12 -6.78 -21.85 31.50
C PRO A 12 -5.34 -22.39 31.50
N ALA A 13 -4.98 -23.14 30.46
CA ALA A 13 -3.64 -23.68 30.27
C ALA A 13 -2.60 -22.55 30.38
N LYS A 14 -1.66 -22.69 31.31
CA LYS A 14 -0.60 -21.73 31.56
C LYS A 14 0.19 -21.53 30.26
N ALA A 15 0.22 -20.30 29.73
CA ALA A 15 0.96 -19.97 28.51
C ALA A 15 2.38 -20.53 28.61
N PRO A 16 2.90 -21.21 27.57
CA PRO A 16 4.20 -21.87 27.64
C PRO A 16 5.24 -20.81 27.99
N GLY A 17 5.81 -20.96 29.19
CA GLY A 17 6.83 -20.05 29.69
C GLY A 17 8.00 -20.01 28.72
N ARG A 18 8.66 -18.85 28.64
CA ARG A 18 9.87 -18.54 27.84
C ARG A 18 10.97 -19.58 28.06
N SER A 19 10.83 -20.75 27.44
CA SER A 19 11.75 -21.87 27.54
C SER A 19 12.95 -21.59 26.64
N ILE A 20 14.14 -21.97 27.10
CA ILE A 20 15.39 -21.93 26.30
C ILE A 20 15.21 -22.69 24.97
N ALA A 21 14.38 -23.74 24.96
CA ALA A 21 14.06 -24.48 23.74
C ALA A 21 13.30 -23.62 22.71
N ALA A 22 12.43 -22.70 23.16
CA ALA A 22 11.70 -21.80 22.27
C ALA A 22 12.63 -20.76 21.61
N TRP A 23 13.63 -20.26 22.34
CA TRP A 23 14.64 -19.36 21.79
C TRP A 23 15.53 -20.06 20.77
N TRP A 24 15.90 -21.32 21.01
CA TRP A 24 16.70 -22.10 20.06
C TRP A 24 15.95 -22.38 18.76
N GLN A 25 14.63 -22.60 18.83
CA GLN A 25 13.77 -22.77 17.66
C GLN A 25 13.58 -21.48 16.86
N ALA A 26 13.55 -20.32 17.52
CA ALA A 26 13.45 -19.02 16.85
C ALA A 26 14.80 -18.54 16.27
N LEU A 27 15.92 -19.03 16.79
CA LEU A 27 17.27 -18.61 16.44
C LEU A 27 17.56 -18.59 14.93
N PRO A 28 17.29 -19.65 14.13
CA PRO A 28 17.59 -19.63 12.70
C PRO A 28 16.82 -18.54 11.94
N LEU A 29 15.54 -18.34 12.25
CA LEU A 29 14.74 -17.29 11.63
C LEU A 29 15.25 -15.89 12.03
N THR A 30 15.54 -15.70 13.32
CA THR A 30 16.08 -14.42 13.81
C THR A 30 17.46 -14.10 13.23
N ALA A 31 18.30 -15.11 13.01
CA ALA A 31 19.62 -14.93 12.42
C ALA A 31 19.51 -14.47 10.95
N VAL A 32 18.62 -15.09 10.17
CA VAL A 32 18.35 -14.68 8.78
C VAL A 32 17.80 -13.25 8.74
N PHE A 33 16.81 -12.93 9.59
CA PHE A 33 16.25 -11.57 9.66
C PHE A 33 17.31 -10.54 10.08
N ALA A 34 18.13 -10.85 11.08
CA ALA A 34 19.19 -9.95 11.52
C ALA A 34 20.22 -9.72 10.39
N LEU A 35 20.70 -10.78 9.75
CA LEU A 35 21.75 -10.70 8.74
C LEU A 35 21.30 -10.00 7.45
N PHE A 36 20.08 -10.28 6.97
CA PHE A 36 19.62 -9.79 5.67
C PHE A 36 18.73 -8.55 5.74
N PHE A 37 18.17 -8.21 6.90
CA PHE A 37 17.34 -7.03 7.07
C PHE A 37 17.96 -6.01 8.03
N LEU A 38 18.29 -6.41 9.26
CA LEU A 38 18.79 -5.46 10.26
C LEU A 38 20.20 -4.93 9.94
N VAL A 39 21.10 -5.80 9.45
CA VAL A 39 22.47 -5.36 9.09
C VAL A 39 22.44 -4.36 7.93
N PRO A 40 21.79 -4.61 6.78
CA PRO A 40 21.67 -3.60 5.72
C PRO A 40 21.01 -2.31 6.18
N LEU A 41 19.96 -2.39 7.02
CA LEU A 41 19.30 -1.20 7.56
C LEU A 41 20.25 -0.38 8.45
N ALA A 42 21.03 -1.05 9.30
CA ALA A 42 22.04 -0.40 10.14
C ALA A 42 23.17 0.23 9.30
N LEU A 43 23.58 -0.43 8.21
CA LEU A 43 24.57 0.13 7.28
C LEU A 43 24.03 1.38 6.57
N ILE A 44 22.77 1.37 6.11
CA ILE A 44 22.14 2.55 5.50
C ILE A 44 22.08 3.70 6.52
N LEU A 45 21.69 3.42 7.76
CA LEU A 45 21.68 4.41 8.84
C LEU A 45 23.09 4.93 9.15
N MET A 46 24.10 4.07 9.15
CA MET A 46 25.49 4.49 9.37
C MET A 46 25.96 5.42 8.24
N VAL A 47 25.71 5.04 6.98
CA VAL A 47 26.09 5.80 5.79
C VAL A 47 25.31 7.11 5.68
N SER A 48 24.07 7.20 6.20
CA SER A 48 23.33 8.47 6.17
C SER A 48 23.98 9.58 6.99
N PHE A 49 24.84 9.24 7.95
CA PHE A 49 25.64 10.22 8.70
C PHE A 49 26.99 10.53 8.06
N TRP A 50 27.44 9.77 7.07
CA TRP A 50 28.74 9.97 6.41
C TRP A 50 28.72 11.20 5.51
N ASP A 51 29.82 11.94 5.46
CA ASP A 51 29.96 13.05 4.51
C ASP A 51 30.30 12.47 3.13
N PHE A 52 29.93 13.14 2.05
CA PHE A 52 30.27 12.70 0.71
C PHE A 52 30.94 13.85 -0.04
N ASN A 53 31.99 13.52 -0.79
CA ASN A 53 32.54 14.39 -1.81
C ASN A 53 32.14 13.83 -3.19
N GLU A 54 32.42 14.57 -4.27
CA GLU A 54 32.02 14.18 -5.64
C GLU A 54 32.49 12.78 -6.08
N TYR A 55 33.47 12.19 -5.39
CA TYR A 55 34.11 10.93 -5.77
C TYR A 55 34.17 9.86 -4.66
N GLU A 56 33.92 10.22 -3.39
CA GLU A 56 34.13 9.31 -2.26
C GLU A 56 33.18 9.57 -1.08
N LEU A 57 32.85 8.51 -0.35
CA LEU A 57 32.14 8.54 0.93
C LEU A 57 33.17 8.63 2.06
N LEU A 58 33.16 9.74 2.78
CA LEU A 58 34.08 9.99 3.89
C LEU A 58 33.40 9.58 5.21
N PRO A 59 33.98 8.65 5.98
CA PRO A 59 33.44 8.27 7.28
C PRO A 59 33.61 9.43 8.26
N ALA A 60 32.56 10.24 8.38
CA ALA A 60 32.40 11.31 9.33
C ALA A 60 31.01 11.19 9.97
N PHE A 61 30.81 11.76 11.16
CA PHE A 61 29.47 11.86 11.75
C PHE A 61 28.97 13.28 11.54
N THR A 62 28.15 13.49 10.52
CA THR A 62 27.63 14.80 10.13
C THR A 62 26.11 14.76 9.91
N PHE A 63 25.46 15.88 10.18
CA PHE A 63 24.03 16.08 9.90
C PHE A 63 23.78 16.87 8.60
N LYS A 64 24.83 17.21 7.86
CA LYS A 64 24.75 17.97 6.59
C LYS A 64 23.77 17.33 5.60
N ASN A 65 23.79 16.01 5.45
CA ASN A 65 22.89 15.27 4.55
C ASN A 65 21.40 15.48 4.85
N TYR A 66 21.04 15.71 6.12
CA TYR A 66 19.65 15.96 6.50
C TYR A 66 19.25 17.41 6.24
N VAL A 67 20.18 18.36 6.44
CA VAL A 67 19.93 19.77 6.18
C VAL A 67 19.88 20.05 4.68
N SER A 68 20.74 19.43 3.88
CA SER A 68 20.80 19.59 2.42
C SER A 68 19.52 19.18 1.70
N ILE A 69 18.75 18.24 2.25
CA ILE A 69 17.41 17.88 1.75
C ILE A 69 16.45 19.08 1.77
N PHE A 70 16.65 20.01 2.70
CA PHE A 70 15.83 21.21 2.89
C PHE A 70 16.56 22.50 2.51
N GLU A 71 17.82 22.44 2.08
CA GLU A 71 18.52 23.59 1.50
C GLU A 71 17.80 24.03 0.23
N GLY A 72 17.47 25.32 0.14
CA GLY A 72 16.62 25.89 -0.92
C GLY A 72 15.12 25.96 -0.60
N CYS A 73 14.63 25.34 0.51
CA CYS A 73 13.23 25.49 0.94
C CYS A 73 12.90 26.88 1.54
N GLY A 74 13.88 27.53 2.19
CA GLY A 74 13.68 28.79 2.92
C GLY A 74 14.12 30.06 2.19
N ALA A 75 14.94 29.94 1.13
CA ALA A 75 15.48 31.10 0.40
C ALA A 75 14.48 31.70 -0.60
N SER A 76 13.43 30.95 -0.97
CA SER A 76 12.34 31.40 -1.86
C SER A 76 11.14 31.96 -1.10
N LEU A 77 11.35 32.67 0.02
CA LEU A 77 10.25 33.33 0.75
C LEU A 77 9.55 34.46 -0.06
N GLY A 78 10.01 34.71 -1.30
CA GLY A 78 9.41 35.66 -2.25
C GLY A 78 8.94 35.07 -3.59
N SER A 79 9.17 33.77 -3.85
CA SER A 79 8.64 33.07 -5.03
C SER A 79 7.81 31.88 -4.54
N SER A 80 6.55 31.81 -4.94
CA SER A 80 5.52 30.87 -4.51
C SER A 80 5.78 29.38 -4.83
N ASP A 81 7.02 29.00 -5.13
CA ASP A 81 7.40 27.65 -5.51
C ASP A 81 8.01 26.90 -4.32
N LEU A 82 7.26 25.92 -3.82
CA LEU A 82 7.73 24.92 -2.86
C LEU A 82 8.93 24.17 -3.44
N CYS A 83 9.94 23.88 -2.61
CA CYS A 83 11.05 23.01 -3.00
C CYS A 83 10.54 21.67 -3.58
N VAL A 84 11.22 21.16 -4.61
CA VAL A 84 10.85 19.93 -5.32
C VAL A 84 10.68 18.75 -4.35
N THR A 85 11.54 18.66 -3.33
CA THR A 85 11.43 17.67 -2.25
C THR A 85 10.07 17.78 -1.55
N PHE A 86 9.74 18.96 -1.02
CA PHE A 86 8.49 19.18 -0.29
C PHE A 86 7.26 19.00 -1.18
N LYS A 87 7.30 19.48 -2.43
CA LYS A 87 6.24 19.27 -3.43
C LYS A 87 6.00 17.79 -3.69
N THR A 88 7.07 16.99 -3.79
CA THR A 88 6.98 15.54 -4.01
C THR A 88 6.38 14.83 -2.81
N TYR A 89 6.82 15.15 -1.58
CA TYR A 89 6.23 14.60 -0.36
C TYR A 89 4.74 14.94 -0.24
N LEU A 90 4.37 16.19 -0.50
CA LEU A 90 2.97 16.63 -0.45
C LEU A 90 2.12 15.93 -1.52
N SER A 91 2.65 15.76 -2.73
CA SER A 91 1.97 15.02 -3.80
C SER A 91 1.76 13.56 -3.41
N THR A 92 2.78 12.90 -2.86
CA THR A 92 2.66 11.53 -2.35
C THR A 92 1.59 11.43 -1.27
N PHE A 93 1.60 12.34 -0.28
CA PHE A 93 0.59 12.35 0.77
C PHE A 93 -0.82 12.56 0.22
N LYS A 94 -0.98 13.48 -0.74
CA LYS A 94 -2.24 13.71 -1.48
C LYS A 94 -2.73 12.42 -2.12
N PHE A 95 -1.87 11.73 -2.88
CA PHE A 95 -2.23 10.48 -3.55
C PHE A 95 -2.55 9.36 -2.55
N SER A 96 -1.72 9.18 -1.52
CA SER A 96 -1.94 8.17 -0.49
C SER A 96 -3.29 8.36 0.20
N PHE A 97 -3.61 9.59 0.61
CA PHE A 97 -4.89 9.90 1.26
C PHE A 97 -6.08 9.69 0.31
N LEU A 98 -5.98 10.19 -0.93
CA LEU A 98 -7.05 10.06 -1.92
C LEU A 98 -7.32 8.59 -2.27
N VAL A 99 -6.28 7.81 -2.55
CA VAL A 99 -6.39 6.37 -2.83
C VAL A 99 -6.94 5.63 -1.62
N TRP A 100 -6.46 5.94 -0.41
CA TRP A 100 -6.98 5.33 0.81
C TRP A 100 -8.47 5.62 1.00
N ALA A 101 -8.89 6.88 0.86
CA ALA A 101 -10.29 7.27 1.02
C ALA A 101 -11.19 6.58 -0.01
N ILE A 102 -10.79 6.58 -1.28
CA ILE A 102 -11.57 5.93 -2.35
C ILE A 102 -11.64 4.41 -2.13
N THR A 103 -10.51 3.76 -1.84
CA THR A 103 -10.48 2.31 -1.63
C THR A 103 -11.22 1.88 -0.36
N LEU A 104 -11.23 2.71 0.69
CA LEU A 104 -12.03 2.50 1.88
C LEU A 104 -13.52 2.50 1.53
N VAL A 105 -14.00 3.53 0.81
CA VAL A 105 -15.42 3.64 0.45
C VAL A 105 -15.84 2.52 -0.49
N THR A 106 -15.07 2.26 -1.55
CA THR A 106 -15.42 1.21 -2.53
C THR A 106 -15.27 -0.18 -1.91
N GLY A 107 -14.19 -0.44 -1.17
CA GLY A 107 -13.94 -1.70 -0.49
C GLY A 107 -15.01 -2.00 0.56
N PHE A 108 -15.39 -1.01 1.38
CA PHE A 108 -16.48 -1.16 2.34
C PHE A 108 -17.81 -1.44 1.65
N ALA A 109 -18.16 -0.69 0.59
CA ALA A 109 -19.41 -0.91 -0.14
C ALA A 109 -19.50 -2.32 -0.73
N VAL A 110 -18.41 -2.81 -1.33
CA VAL A 110 -18.33 -4.17 -1.89
C VAL A 110 -18.41 -5.22 -0.77
N SER A 111 -17.62 -5.09 0.29
CA SER A 111 -17.64 -6.04 1.42
C SER A 111 -18.99 -6.09 2.13
N TYR A 112 -19.61 -4.93 2.34
CA TYR A 112 -20.94 -4.82 2.95
C TYR A 112 -22.00 -5.51 2.09
N PHE A 113 -21.99 -5.28 0.78
CA PHE A 113 -22.90 -5.98 -0.14
C PHE A 113 -22.68 -7.50 -0.08
N LEU A 114 -21.41 -7.92 -0.08
CA LEU A 114 -21.05 -9.33 -0.09
C LEU A 114 -21.41 -10.04 1.22
N ALA A 115 -21.27 -9.37 2.36
CA ALA A 115 -21.58 -9.93 3.68
C ALA A 115 -23.09 -10.02 3.94
N PHE A 116 -23.85 -8.97 3.60
CA PHE A 116 -25.25 -8.88 4.03
C PHE A 116 -26.30 -9.20 2.96
N TYR A 117 -26.00 -9.00 1.67
CA TYR A 117 -26.97 -9.23 0.58
C TYR A 117 -26.82 -10.58 -0.10
N VAL A 118 -25.60 -11.14 -0.15
CA VAL A 118 -25.35 -12.42 -0.81
C VAL A 118 -25.63 -13.58 0.15
N ARG A 119 -26.84 -14.14 0.08
CA ARG A 119 -27.29 -15.22 0.97
C ARG A 119 -26.70 -16.60 0.63
N SER A 120 -26.26 -16.82 -0.61
CA SER A 120 -25.69 -18.10 -1.02
C SER A 120 -24.19 -18.14 -0.77
N SER A 121 -23.74 -19.02 0.13
CA SER A 121 -22.32 -19.18 0.47
C SER A 121 -21.44 -19.48 -0.75
N GLY A 122 -21.95 -20.23 -1.73
CA GLY A 122 -21.22 -20.52 -2.97
C GLY A 122 -21.03 -19.28 -3.84
N VAL A 123 -22.06 -18.44 -3.97
CA VAL A 123 -21.99 -17.19 -4.76
C VAL A 123 -21.10 -16.17 -4.04
N GLN A 124 -21.18 -16.09 -2.71
CA GLN A 124 -20.33 -15.24 -1.90
C GLN A 124 -18.84 -15.57 -2.09
N THR A 125 -18.50 -16.86 -2.03
CA THR A 125 -17.15 -17.36 -2.27
C THR A 125 -16.69 -17.05 -3.70
N LEU A 126 -17.54 -17.29 -4.70
CA LEU A 126 -17.23 -17.00 -6.11
C LEU A 126 -16.92 -15.51 -6.33
N LEU A 127 -17.77 -14.62 -5.83
CA LEU A 127 -17.58 -13.17 -5.94
C LEU A 127 -16.32 -12.71 -5.21
N PHE A 128 -16.02 -13.27 -4.04
CA PHE A 128 -14.79 -12.97 -3.31
C PHE A 128 -13.53 -13.40 -4.08
N ILE A 129 -13.57 -14.58 -4.70
CA ILE A 129 -12.49 -15.06 -5.58
C ILE A 129 -12.34 -14.13 -6.79
N LEU A 130 -13.43 -13.69 -7.41
CA LEU A 130 -13.38 -12.73 -8.52
C LEU A 130 -12.71 -11.40 -8.10
N CYS A 131 -13.00 -10.89 -6.90
CA CYS A 131 -12.32 -9.71 -6.35
C CYS A 131 -10.81 -9.92 -6.11
N THR A 132 -10.38 -11.18 -5.96
CA THR A 132 -8.98 -11.56 -5.71
C THR A 132 -8.17 -11.76 -7.00
N ILE A 133 -8.82 -11.90 -8.16
CA ILE A 133 -8.13 -12.08 -9.46
C ILE A 133 -7.10 -10.97 -9.75
N PRO A 134 -7.39 -9.67 -9.53
CA PRO A 134 -6.41 -8.60 -9.77
C PRO A 134 -5.17 -8.70 -8.89
N PHE A 135 -5.25 -9.37 -7.74
CA PHE A 135 -4.08 -9.60 -6.88
C PHE A 135 -3.12 -10.63 -7.47
N TRP A 136 -3.61 -11.59 -8.26
CA TRP A 136 -2.79 -12.68 -8.83
C TRP A 136 -1.99 -12.26 -10.06
N THR A 137 -2.28 -11.08 -10.59
CA THR A 137 -1.59 -10.54 -11.77
C THR A 137 -0.44 -9.63 -11.34
N SER A 138 0.67 -9.68 -12.09
CA SER A 138 1.87 -8.87 -11.79
C SER A 138 1.53 -7.38 -11.74
N ASN A 139 2.08 -6.67 -10.75
CA ASN A 139 1.90 -5.24 -10.60
C ASN A 139 2.25 -4.46 -11.87
N VAL A 140 3.33 -4.86 -12.55
CA VAL A 140 3.78 -4.22 -13.79
C VAL A 140 2.75 -4.41 -14.91
N ILE A 141 2.24 -5.63 -15.07
CA ILE A 141 1.23 -5.94 -16.10
C ILE A 141 -0.02 -5.08 -15.87
N ARG A 142 -0.47 -4.96 -14.62
CA ARG A 142 -1.65 -4.17 -14.24
C ARG A 142 -1.48 -2.68 -14.47
N MET A 143 -0.27 -2.15 -14.31
CA MET A 143 0.02 -0.75 -14.63
C MET A 143 0.00 -0.53 -16.15
N ILE A 144 0.57 -1.44 -16.93
CA ILE A 144 0.63 -1.34 -18.39
C ILE A 144 -0.75 -1.63 -19.04
N SER A 145 -1.59 -2.46 -18.44
CA SER A 145 -2.92 -2.81 -19.00
C SER A 145 -3.88 -1.62 -19.10
N TRP A 146 -3.63 -0.53 -18.36
CA TRP A 146 -4.40 0.70 -18.49
C TRP A 146 -4.06 1.49 -19.76
N VAL A 147 -2.88 1.28 -20.37
CA VAL A 147 -2.46 1.98 -21.60
C VAL A 147 -3.41 1.72 -22.78
N PRO A 148 -3.75 0.47 -23.16
CA PRO A 148 -4.69 0.22 -24.25
C PRO A 148 -6.13 0.62 -23.92
N LEU A 149 -6.49 0.83 -22.65
CA LEU A 149 -7.81 1.28 -22.23
C LEU A 149 -7.94 2.80 -22.27
N LEU A 150 -7.00 3.52 -21.65
CA LEU A 150 -7.06 4.96 -21.39
C LEU A 150 -6.20 5.79 -22.36
N GLY A 151 -5.37 5.15 -23.18
CA GLY A 151 -4.54 5.85 -24.15
C GLY A 151 -5.36 6.65 -25.16
N ARG A 152 -4.68 7.51 -25.92
CA ARG A 152 -5.32 8.35 -26.95
C ARG A 152 -6.12 7.54 -27.97
N ASN A 153 -5.58 6.39 -28.38
CA ASN A 153 -6.25 5.42 -29.26
C ASN A 153 -6.84 4.24 -28.46
N GLY A 154 -7.09 4.41 -27.17
CA GLY A 154 -7.61 3.37 -26.30
C GLY A 154 -9.13 3.21 -26.41
N LEU A 155 -9.64 2.11 -25.84
CA LEU A 155 -11.07 1.76 -25.91
C LEU A 155 -11.98 2.87 -25.37
N VAL A 156 -11.57 3.54 -24.28
CA VAL A 156 -12.38 4.62 -23.65
C VAL A 156 -12.47 5.83 -24.58
N ASN A 157 -11.35 6.27 -25.16
CA ASN A 157 -11.36 7.41 -26.08
C ASN A 157 -12.10 7.10 -27.38
N GLN A 158 -11.90 5.91 -27.95
CA GLN A 158 -12.61 5.50 -29.17
C GLN A 158 -14.13 5.43 -28.96
N SER A 159 -14.58 4.90 -27.81
CA SER A 159 -16.01 4.84 -27.50
C SER A 159 -16.63 6.22 -27.24
N LEU A 160 -15.93 7.12 -26.56
CA LEU A 160 -16.41 8.50 -26.32
C LEU A 160 -16.54 9.31 -27.62
N VAL A 161 -15.54 9.21 -28.52
CA VAL A 161 -15.59 9.87 -29.83
C VAL A 161 -16.64 9.22 -30.72
N GLY A 162 -16.70 7.88 -30.75
CA GLY A 162 -17.69 7.14 -31.53
C GLY A 162 -19.14 7.39 -31.10
N ALA A 163 -19.37 7.68 -29.81
CA ALA A 163 -20.67 8.07 -29.27
C ALA A 163 -21.01 9.56 -29.51
N GLY A 164 -20.10 10.36 -30.07
CA GLY A 164 -20.28 11.79 -30.28
C GLY A 164 -20.32 12.63 -28.98
N ILE A 165 -19.80 12.09 -27.86
CA ILE A 165 -19.75 12.81 -26.57
C ILE A 165 -18.62 13.84 -26.57
N VAL A 166 -17.53 13.54 -27.29
CA VAL A 166 -16.36 14.42 -27.44
C VAL A 166 -15.88 14.41 -28.89
N ASP A 167 -15.46 15.57 -29.41
CA ASP A 167 -14.96 15.70 -30.78
C ASP A 167 -13.51 15.20 -30.94
N THR A 168 -12.74 15.24 -29.86
CA THR A 168 -11.32 14.84 -29.84
C THR A 168 -10.99 13.92 -28.67
N PRO A 169 -10.05 12.97 -28.82
CA PRO A 169 -9.61 12.11 -27.72
C PRO A 169 -9.13 12.90 -26.51
N ILE A 170 -9.52 12.43 -25.33
CA ILE A 170 -9.16 13.03 -24.05
C ILE A 170 -7.74 12.58 -23.67
N GLU A 171 -6.81 13.53 -23.60
CA GLU A 171 -5.39 13.23 -23.34
C GLU A 171 -5.08 13.00 -21.85
N TRP A 172 -5.87 13.59 -20.93
CA TRP A 172 -5.63 13.46 -19.49
C TRP A 172 -6.00 12.09 -18.91
N LEU A 173 -6.62 11.18 -19.68
CA LEU A 173 -6.98 9.85 -19.18
C LEU A 173 -5.77 8.96 -18.91
N LEU A 174 -4.63 9.20 -19.59
CA LEU A 174 -3.38 8.46 -19.43
C LEU A 174 -2.24 9.43 -19.07
N PHE A 175 -1.26 8.96 -18.29
CA PHE A 175 -0.11 9.76 -17.83
C PHE A 175 -0.47 11.00 -17.00
N SER A 176 -1.58 10.95 -16.26
CA SER A 176 -2.02 12.03 -15.36
C SER A 176 -2.20 11.54 -13.92
N ASP A 177 -2.41 12.49 -13.01
CA ASP A 177 -2.81 12.25 -11.63
C ASP A 177 -4.02 11.30 -11.52
N PHE A 178 -4.98 11.40 -12.45
CA PHE A 178 -6.15 10.52 -12.48
C PHE A 178 -5.76 9.07 -12.75
N SER A 179 -4.92 8.82 -13.76
CA SER A 179 -4.50 7.46 -14.11
C SER A 179 -3.77 6.79 -12.96
N VAL A 180 -2.94 7.56 -12.23
CA VAL A 180 -2.22 7.10 -11.04
C VAL A 180 -3.19 6.67 -9.95
N VAL A 181 -4.16 7.53 -9.62
CA VAL A 181 -5.19 7.24 -8.60
C VAL A 181 -6.02 6.02 -9.01
N LEU A 182 -6.48 5.96 -10.25
CA LEU A 182 -7.28 4.85 -10.76
C LEU A 182 -6.53 3.52 -10.69
N ALA A 183 -5.27 3.48 -11.12
CA ALA A 183 -4.46 2.28 -11.08
C ALA A 183 -4.19 1.80 -9.65
N PHE A 184 -3.92 2.73 -8.72
CA PHE A 184 -3.76 2.39 -7.31
C PHE A 184 -5.06 1.98 -6.63
N VAL A 185 -6.19 2.61 -6.94
CA VAL A 185 -7.50 2.17 -6.44
C VAL A 185 -7.78 0.75 -6.89
N HIS A 186 -7.60 0.45 -8.18
CA HIS A 186 -7.72 -0.90 -8.71
C HIS A 186 -6.78 -1.90 -8.02
N LEU A 187 -5.59 -1.45 -7.61
CA LEU A 187 -4.62 -2.26 -6.87
C LEU A 187 -5.03 -2.57 -5.45
N TYR A 188 -5.36 -1.54 -4.69
CA TYR A 188 -5.49 -1.64 -3.25
C TYR A 188 -6.91 -1.99 -2.81
N THR A 189 -7.92 -1.88 -3.69
CA THR A 189 -9.31 -2.22 -3.35
C THR A 189 -9.43 -3.66 -2.83
N MET A 190 -8.75 -4.63 -3.46
CA MET A 190 -8.77 -6.03 -3.01
C MET A 190 -8.23 -6.18 -1.57
N PHE A 191 -7.11 -5.53 -1.28
CA PHE A 191 -6.50 -5.54 0.06
C PHE A 191 -7.37 -4.86 1.12
N MET A 192 -8.27 -3.96 0.73
CA MET A 192 -9.25 -3.35 1.63
C MET A 192 -10.48 -4.25 1.84
N ILE A 193 -10.96 -4.92 0.78
CA ILE A 193 -12.14 -5.79 0.83
C ILE A 193 -11.93 -6.95 1.83
N VAL A 194 -10.78 -7.63 1.76
CA VAL A 194 -10.48 -8.84 2.54
C VAL A 194 -10.61 -8.63 4.06
N PRO A 195 -9.90 -7.69 4.69
CA PRO A 195 -9.98 -7.48 6.13
C PRO A 195 -11.35 -6.96 6.58
N ILE A 196 -11.99 -6.07 5.80
CA ILE A 196 -13.32 -5.56 6.12
C ILE A 196 -14.35 -6.69 6.11
N PHE A 197 -14.35 -7.50 5.06
CA PHE A 197 -15.26 -8.63 4.92
C PHE A 197 -15.06 -9.65 6.04
N ASN A 198 -13.81 -9.96 6.42
CA ASN A 198 -13.52 -10.89 7.51
C ASN A 198 -13.89 -10.36 8.91
N SER A 199 -14.15 -9.05 9.04
CA SER A 199 -14.55 -8.42 10.31
C SER A 199 -16.08 -8.26 10.46
N MET A 200 -16.85 -8.49 9.40
CA MET A 200 -18.32 -8.41 9.38
C MET A 200 -18.94 -9.78 9.66
#